data_AF-A0A9E3C909-F1
#
_entry.id   AF-A0A9E3C909-F1
#
_cell.length_a   1.000
_cell.length_b   1.000
_cell.length_c   1.000
_cell.angle_alpha   90.00
_cell.angle_beta   90.00
_cell.angle_gamma   90.00
#
_symmetry.space_group_name_H-M   'P 1'
#
loop_
_entity.id
_entity.type
_entity.pdbx_description
1 polymer ?
#
loop_
_entity_poly.entity_id
_entity_poly.type
_entity_poly.pdbx_seq_one_letter_code
_entity_poly.pdbx_strand_id
1 'polypeptide(L)'
;MRAMSVRAAAITTLLSSGILVGGLATPASAAATVTSFTPSTGPVGTAVTITGTGFTGSGGTCTSMTVTFNGTSAKCTYVSATQIKTAVPASAITGPLKVNGVAAASNPTFTVTLGISMSPTVGRPKTPVTISGSGYDPYSAVDVYFDSTDEQLVLADAGGTFSVTNLFNVPASAVPGNHWVSAVERGATPRGAQKSFRVATSWSESGFDSQHTSNNPVENVLSPSTVDGLNEDWVFPTDGYLDRSSPTVAGGTGANGTVFVGQQSGSGRLYAVDAKTGKETWHSSGSASIGGSLVYGSRVFVTAGASLQSYPLTCSTPCAATGTWGSFLLGDPVLSGTNILISDTNGVEVYPTSCGATCSPAWSGYGNLTSAFPVSSPAVAASGRFFASGHDMTTWDGRLEAYNAAGCGNPNCPPVWDANLGSEWDASVHTPVVSNGSVYVTGDDTRVYAFKVGGCAASPCAPRWTFDRGINIGTTPAVSHGVVYVAGDLGLEALDAGTGALLWHGDLPSVSDESSPVVANGVVYVTSGDRGTSSELWAFPASCSGTCAPLWHSVVSATGYASPPVVVNGTVYDASGDGGLYAYDQNDPITPAARPRLSALTPDRSLSRIPG
;
A
#
# COMPACT_ATOMS: atom_id res chain seq x y z
N MET A 1 -70.18 43.88 10.11
CA MET A 1 -68.93 43.10 9.96
C MET A 1 -69.07 41.89 10.87
N ARG A 2 -69.19 40.70 10.28
CA ARG A 2 -69.58 39.45 10.96
C ARG A 2 -68.34 38.64 11.35
N ALA A 3 -68.26 38.24 12.61
CA ALA A 3 -67.35 37.20 13.09
C ALA A 3 -68.06 35.84 13.01
N MET A 4 -67.39 34.84 12.46
CA MET A 4 -67.86 33.45 12.36
C MET A 4 -67.14 32.60 13.40
N SER A 5 -67.90 31.96 14.28
CA SER A 5 -67.48 30.93 15.24
C SER A 5 -68.37 29.70 15.00
N VAL A 6 -67.75 28.51 14.88
CA VAL A 6 -68.44 27.24 14.64
C VAL A 6 -68.34 26.34 15.87
N ARG A 7 -69.46 25.67 16.13
CA ARG A 7 -69.90 25.03 17.38
C ARG A 7 -69.33 23.63 17.60
N ALA A 8 -69.17 23.25 18.87
CA ALA A 8 -69.15 21.87 19.35
C ALA A 8 -70.47 21.57 20.08
N ALA A 9 -71.05 20.39 19.85
CA ALA A 9 -72.23 19.89 20.55
C ALA A 9 -71.96 18.47 21.06
N ALA A 10 -72.40 18.22 22.30
CA ALA A 10 -72.20 17.01 23.09
C ALA A 10 -73.21 15.90 22.75
N ILE A 11 -72.83 14.64 23.03
CA ILE A 11 -73.77 13.53 23.27
C ILE A 11 -73.23 12.68 24.44
N THR A 12 -74.12 12.41 25.40
CA THR A 12 -73.97 11.52 26.56
C THR A 12 -74.97 10.36 26.43
N THR A 13 -74.76 9.26 27.19
CA THR A 13 -75.60 8.04 27.48
C THR A 13 -75.33 6.79 26.61
N LEU A 14 -75.34 5.52 27.08
CA LEU A 14 -75.66 4.84 28.36
C LEU A 14 -75.04 3.39 28.39
N LEU A 15 -75.00 2.80 29.59
CA LEU A 15 -74.50 1.49 30.10
C LEU A 15 -74.66 0.20 29.25
N SER A 16 -73.74 -0.79 29.42
CA SER A 16 -74.08 -2.15 29.92
C SER A 16 -72.88 -3.13 30.03
N SER A 17 -72.91 -3.94 31.10
CA SER A 17 -72.32 -5.29 31.27
C SER A 17 -70.81 -5.45 31.50
N GLY A 18 -70.43 -5.52 32.78
CA GLY A 18 -69.12 -6.01 33.22
C GLY A 18 -69.02 -7.54 33.12
N ILE A 19 -68.12 -8.01 32.27
CA ILE A 19 -67.57 -9.37 32.29
C ILE A 19 -66.18 -9.29 32.92
N LEU A 20 -66.01 -10.01 34.02
CA LEU A 20 -64.73 -10.21 34.68
C LEU A 20 -63.87 -11.13 33.80
N VAL A 21 -63.00 -10.56 32.97
CA VAL A 21 -61.97 -11.35 32.29
C VAL A 21 -60.87 -11.62 33.32
N GLY A 22 -60.78 -12.90 33.73
CA GLY A 22 -59.72 -13.39 34.59
C GLY A 22 -58.36 -12.98 34.04
N GLY A 23 -57.50 -12.49 34.93
CA GLY A 23 -56.13 -12.16 34.60
C GLY A 23 -55.48 -13.36 33.93
N LEU A 24 -55.12 -13.19 32.66
CA LEU A 24 -54.15 -14.06 32.01
C LEU A 24 -52.88 -13.92 32.83
N ALA A 25 -52.56 -14.96 33.60
CA ALA A 25 -51.23 -15.13 34.15
C ALA A 25 -50.26 -14.97 32.98
N THR A 26 -49.40 -13.96 33.07
CA THR A 26 -48.27 -13.83 32.15
C THR A 26 -47.56 -15.18 32.14
N PRO A 27 -47.32 -15.80 30.98
CA PRO A 27 -46.59 -17.06 30.94
C PRO A 27 -45.25 -16.80 31.65
N ALA A 28 -44.98 -17.58 32.69
CA ALA A 28 -43.70 -17.53 33.39
C ALA A 28 -42.61 -17.66 32.33
N SER A 29 -41.78 -16.63 32.21
CA SER A 29 -40.65 -16.62 31.29
C SER A 29 -39.84 -17.88 31.57
N ALA A 30 -39.79 -18.80 30.59
CA ALA A 30 -39.02 -20.02 30.72
C ALA A 30 -37.57 -19.63 31.03
N ALA A 31 -37.04 -20.10 32.16
CA ALA A 31 -35.69 -19.79 32.59
C ALA A 31 -34.71 -20.17 31.47
N ALA A 32 -33.77 -19.27 31.17
CA ALA A 32 -32.78 -19.51 30.13
C ALA A 32 -31.98 -20.77 30.45
N THR A 33 -31.87 -21.69 29.49
CA THR A 33 -31.03 -22.88 29.61
C THR A 33 -29.92 -22.84 28.58
N VAL A 34 -28.75 -23.36 28.94
CA VAL A 34 -27.61 -23.51 28.03
C VAL A 34 -27.42 -24.99 27.75
N THR A 35 -27.63 -25.40 26.51
CA THR A 35 -27.51 -26.81 26.10
C THR A 35 -26.06 -27.13 25.72
N SER A 36 -25.45 -26.27 24.92
CA SER A 36 -24.08 -26.44 24.40
C SER A 36 -23.48 -25.12 23.93
N PHE A 37 -22.19 -25.13 23.63
CA PHE A 37 -21.51 -24.06 22.89
C PHE A 37 -20.44 -24.65 21.97
N THR A 38 -20.13 -23.94 20.88
CA THR A 38 -19.11 -24.35 19.93
C THR A 38 -18.37 -23.13 19.34
N PRO A 39 -17.04 -23.20 19.19
CA PRO A 39 -16.15 -24.26 19.68
C PRO A 39 -16.04 -24.27 21.21
N SER A 40 -15.54 -25.36 21.80
CA SER A 40 -15.30 -25.48 23.26
C SER A 40 -13.90 -25.05 23.70
N THR A 41 -13.07 -24.64 22.76
CA THR A 41 -11.69 -24.21 22.99
C THR A 41 -11.29 -23.15 21.98
N GLY A 42 -10.38 -22.25 22.37
CA GLY A 42 -9.78 -21.27 21.47
C GLY A 42 -9.13 -20.10 22.22
N PRO A 43 -8.30 -19.29 21.55
CA PRO A 43 -7.70 -18.11 22.16
C PRO A 43 -8.72 -16.98 22.35
N VAL A 44 -8.30 -15.90 23.03
CA VAL A 44 -9.07 -14.65 23.11
C VAL A 44 -9.49 -14.18 21.71
N GLY A 45 -10.72 -13.69 21.58
CA GLY A 45 -11.33 -13.28 20.31
C GLY A 45 -12.00 -14.40 19.51
N THR A 46 -11.85 -15.68 19.91
CA THR A 46 -12.56 -16.80 19.25
C THR A 46 -14.07 -16.58 19.32
N ALA A 47 -14.73 -16.57 18.16
CA ALA A 47 -16.19 -16.48 18.09
C ALA A 47 -16.82 -17.78 18.62
N VAL A 48 -17.73 -17.66 19.58
CA VAL A 48 -18.42 -18.77 20.23
C VAL A 48 -19.92 -18.63 20.01
N THR A 49 -20.54 -19.70 19.50
CA THR A 49 -22.00 -19.82 19.41
C THR A 49 -22.50 -20.68 20.55
N ILE A 50 -23.37 -20.11 21.37
CA ILE A 50 -24.02 -20.76 22.51
C ILE A 50 -25.44 -21.13 22.10
N THR A 51 -25.81 -22.39 22.29
CA THR A 51 -27.12 -22.94 21.95
C THR A 51 -27.90 -23.25 23.21
N GLY A 52 -29.18 -22.90 23.24
CA GLY A 52 -30.03 -23.07 24.41
C GLY A 52 -31.49 -22.73 24.14
N THR A 53 -32.22 -22.39 25.20
CA THR A 53 -33.61 -21.92 25.13
C THR A 53 -33.83 -20.79 26.14
N GLY A 54 -34.90 -20.01 25.98
CA GLY A 54 -35.25 -18.94 26.93
C GLY A 54 -34.35 -17.70 26.84
N PHE A 55 -33.54 -17.59 25.79
CA PHE A 55 -32.74 -16.40 25.51
C PHE A 55 -33.66 -15.26 25.01
N THR A 56 -33.44 -14.04 25.51
CA THR A 56 -34.27 -12.88 25.19
C THR A 56 -33.41 -11.72 24.69
N GLY A 57 -33.95 -10.93 23.76
CA GLY A 57 -33.30 -9.75 23.20
C GLY A 57 -34.20 -9.06 22.18
N SER A 58 -33.96 -7.77 21.93
CA SER A 58 -34.75 -6.96 20.98
C SER A 58 -33.95 -6.75 19.70
N GLY A 59 -34.53 -7.11 18.54
CA GLY A 59 -33.90 -6.92 17.23
C GLY A 59 -32.53 -7.59 17.08
N GLY A 60 -32.28 -8.72 17.76
CA GLY A 60 -30.97 -9.39 17.77
C GLY A 60 -29.94 -8.80 18.74
N THR A 61 -30.31 -7.75 19.48
CA THR A 61 -29.43 -7.05 20.43
C THR A 61 -29.57 -7.63 21.83
N CYS A 62 -28.43 -7.87 22.49
CA CYS A 62 -28.37 -8.46 23.81
C CYS A 62 -28.56 -7.42 24.91
N THR A 63 -29.81 -7.08 25.26
CA THR A 63 -30.12 -6.14 26.35
C THR A 63 -30.27 -6.82 27.72
N SER A 64 -30.55 -8.12 27.76
CA SER A 64 -30.88 -8.88 28.98
C SER A 64 -30.05 -10.16 29.18
N MET A 65 -29.03 -10.40 28.36
CA MET A 65 -28.17 -11.58 28.42
C MET A 65 -26.75 -11.20 28.85
N THR A 66 -26.27 -11.81 29.93
CA THR A 66 -24.89 -11.71 30.42
C THR A 66 -24.15 -13.00 30.10
N VAL A 67 -23.06 -12.91 29.35
CA VAL A 67 -22.21 -14.07 29.04
C VAL A 67 -20.89 -13.92 29.79
N THR A 68 -20.44 -14.97 30.45
CA THR A 68 -19.16 -14.96 31.17
C THR A 68 -18.32 -16.19 30.84
N PHE A 69 -17.00 -16.00 30.72
CA PHE A 69 -15.98 -17.04 30.61
C PHE A 69 -15.19 -17.06 31.91
N ASN A 70 -15.44 -18.06 32.75
CA ASN A 70 -14.87 -18.19 34.09
C ASN A 70 -14.96 -16.87 34.92
N GLY A 71 -16.11 -16.20 34.86
CA GLY A 71 -16.34 -14.92 35.55
C GLY A 71 -15.94 -13.67 34.78
N THR A 72 -15.20 -13.79 33.67
CA THR A 72 -14.87 -12.65 32.79
C THR A 72 -16.02 -12.37 31.84
N SER A 73 -16.60 -11.16 31.91
CA SER A 73 -17.72 -10.76 31.06
C SER A 73 -17.34 -10.68 29.58
N ALA A 74 -18.17 -11.27 28.73
CA ALA A 74 -18.02 -11.25 27.28
C ALA A 74 -19.09 -10.40 26.61
N LYS A 75 -18.70 -9.69 25.54
CA LYS A 75 -19.65 -8.95 24.72
C LYS A 75 -20.51 -9.93 23.93
N CYS A 76 -21.81 -9.88 24.14
CA CYS A 76 -22.79 -10.57 23.30
C CYS A 76 -23.01 -9.76 22.02
N THR A 77 -22.80 -10.38 20.86
CA THR A 77 -22.89 -9.72 19.54
C THR A 77 -24.19 -10.02 18.82
N TYR A 78 -24.89 -11.08 19.23
CA TYR A 78 -26.17 -11.49 18.67
C TYR A 78 -26.93 -12.38 19.66
N VAL A 79 -28.26 -12.25 19.70
CA VAL A 79 -29.15 -13.15 20.43
C VAL A 79 -30.42 -13.47 19.65
N SER A 80 -30.87 -14.73 19.71
CA SER A 80 -32.20 -15.21 19.32
C SER A 80 -32.78 -16.05 20.46
N ALA A 81 -34.00 -16.57 20.32
CA ALA A 81 -34.62 -17.44 21.34
C ALA A 81 -33.80 -18.70 21.68
N THR A 82 -32.92 -19.14 20.78
CA THR A 82 -32.16 -20.39 20.90
C THR A 82 -30.65 -20.25 20.72
N GLN A 83 -30.16 -19.07 20.34
CA GLN A 83 -28.73 -18.84 20.14
C GLN A 83 -28.24 -17.51 20.74
N ILE A 84 -27.01 -17.54 21.24
CA ILE A 84 -26.22 -16.35 21.54
C ILE A 84 -24.89 -16.47 20.80
N LYS A 85 -24.45 -15.40 20.12
CA LYS A 85 -23.08 -15.29 19.62
C LYS A 85 -22.30 -14.31 20.49
N THR A 86 -21.08 -14.71 20.82
CA THR A 86 -20.13 -13.93 21.60
C THR A 86 -18.71 -14.19 21.09
N ALA A 87 -17.72 -13.55 21.69
CA ALA A 87 -16.32 -13.87 21.49
C ALA A 87 -15.64 -14.02 22.86
N VAL A 88 -14.62 -14.87 22.95
CA VAL A 88 -13.79 -15.01 24.15
C VAL A 88 -13.22 -13.63 24.53
N PRO A 89 -13.54 -13.08 25.71
CA PRO A 89 -13.14 -11.72 26.08
C PRO A 89 -11.65 -11.65 26.43
N ALA A 90 -11.11 -10.43 26.44
CA ALA A 90 -9.75 -10.18 26.95
C ALA A 90 -9.63 -10.67 28.41
N SER A 91 -8.47 -11.23 28.74
CA SER A 91 -8.18 -11.82 30.06
C SER A 91 -9.07 -13.00 30.48
N ALA A 92 -9.83 -13.60 29.54
CA ALA A 92 -10.52 -14.85 29.81
C ALA A 92 -9.51 -15.94 30.17
N ILE A 93 -9.83 -16.72 31.19
CA ILE A 93 -9.08 -17.92 31.58
C ILE A 93 -9.97 -19.15 31.43
N THR A 94 -9.35 -20.32 31.26
CA THR A 94 -10.07 -21.60 31.16
C THR A 94 -11.02 -21.79 32.33
N GLY A 95 -12.25 -22.19 32.05
CA GLY A 95 -13.27 -22.43 33.07
C GLY A 95 -14.70 -22.37 32.53
N PRO A 96 -15.71 -22.28 33.40
CA PRO A 96 -17.10 -22.41 32.99
C PRO A 96 -17.58 -21.22 32.12
N LEU A 97 -18.19 -21.53 30.98
CA LEU A 97 -18.98 -20.60 30.19
C LEU A 97 -20.41 -20.57 30.72
N LYS A 98 -20.90 -19.37 31.06
CA LYS A 98 -22.25 -19.18 31.61
C LYS A 98 -23.03 -18.09 30.89
N VAL A 99 -24.34 -18.29 30.75
CA VAL A 99 -25.32 -17.27 30.34
C VAL A 99 -26.24 -16.98 31.51
N ASN A 100 -26.31 -15.73 31.97
CA ASN A 100 -27.11 -15.32 33.14
C ASN A 100 -26.83 -16.20 34.38
N GLY A 101 -25.57 -16.62 34.56
CA GLY A 101 -25.14 -17.51 35.64
C GLY A 101 -25.38 -19.00 35.41
N VAL A 102 -26.09 -19.40 34.35
CA VAL A 102 -26.38 -20.80 34.00
C VAL A 102 -25.29 -21.36 33.09
N ALA A 103 -24.66 -22.46 33.49
CA ALA A 103 -23.63 -23.14 32.70
C ALA A 103 -24.24 -24.15 31.71
N ALA A 104 -23.48 -24.53 30.68
CA ALA A 104 -23.93 -25.54 29.72
C ALA A 104 -24.11 -26.92 30.37
N ALA A 105 -25.19 -27.61 30.02
CA ALA A 105 -25.54 -28.91 30.58
C ALA A 105 -24.63 -30.07 30.12
N SER A 106 -24.09 -30.00 28.89
CA SER A 106 -23.28 -31.07 28.30
C SER A 106 -21.80 -30.98 28.65
N ASN A 107 -21.21 -29.80 28.53
CA ASN A 107 -19.84 -29.50 28.97
C ASN A 107 -19.77 -28.01 29.32
N PRO A 108 -19.65 -27.62 30.60
CA PRO A 108 -19.67 -26.23 30.99
C PRO A 108 -18.35 -25.51 30.68
N THR A 109 -17.25 -26.23 30.48
CA THR A 109 -15.89 -25.65 30.43
C THR A 109 -15.51 -25.22 29.03
N PHE A 110 -15.11 -23.96 28.89
CA PHE A 110 -14.39 -23.45 27.74
C PHE A 110 -12.89 -23.43 28.05
N THR A 111 -12.08 -24.01 27.17
CA THR A 111 -10.61 -24.01 27.30
C THR A 111 -10.01 -22.83 26.55
N VAL A 112 -9.44 -21.88 27.27
CA VAL A 112 -8.68 -20.78 26.66
C VAL A 112 -7.30 -21.30 26.28
N THR A 113 -6.97 -21.21 25.00
CA THR A 113 -5.64 -21.57 24.48
C THR A 113 -4.77 -20.33 24.33
N LEU A 114 -3.45 -20.53 24.28
CA LEU A 114 -2.50 -19.48 23.94
C LEU A 114 -2.82 -18.90 22.56
N GLY A 115 -2.73 -17.59 22.43
CA GLY A 115 -2.93 -16.90 21.16
C GLY A 115 -2.11 -15.63 21.08
N ILE A 116 -1.67 -15.31 19.85
CA ILE A 116 -1.08 -14.02 19.54
C ILE A 116 -1.82 -13.31 18.41
N SER A 117 -1.79 -11.99 18.46
CA SER A 117 -2.17 -11.09 17.37
C SER A 117 -1.01 -10.15 17.05
N MET A 118 -1.03 -9.64 15.82
CA MET A 118 0.02 -8.75 15.32
C MET A 118 -0.65 -7.63 14.53
N SER A 119 -0.08 -6.44 14.61
CA SER A 119 -0.46 -5.32 13.76
C SER A 119 0.79 -4.55 13.31
N PRO A 120 1.06 -4.46 11.99
CA PRO A 120 0.35 -5.13 10.90
C PRO A 120 0.64 -6.65 10.85
N THR A 121 -0.06 -7.40 9.98
CA THR A 121 0.21 -8.84 9.69
C THR A 121 0.99 -9.05 8.39
N VAL A 122 1.21 -7.98 7.65
CA VAL A 122 1.99 -7.94 6.41
C VAL A 122 2.82 -6.66 6.45
N GLY A 123 4.05 -6.73 5.95
CA GLY A 123 4.92 -5.57 5.88
C GLY A 123 6.23 -5.87 5.18
N ARG A 124 6.93 -4.82 4.78
CA ARG A 124 8.27 -4.92 4.20
C ARG A 124 9.32 -5.19 5.28
N PRO A 125 10.56 -5.54 4.91
CA PRO A 125 11.67 -5.52 5.85
C PRO A 125 11.74 -4.17 6.59
N LYS A 126 12.12 -4.23 7.87
CA LYS A 126 12.15 -3.09 8.83
C LYS A 126 10.78 -2.56 9.26
N THR A 127 9.66 -3.16 8.83
CA THR A 127 8.34 -2.77 9.35
C THR A 127 8.28 -3.00 10.86
N PRO A 128 7.91 -1.99 11.67
CA PRO A 128 7.68 -2.19 13.11
C PRO A 128 6.40 -2.99 13.33
N VAL A 129 6.45 -3.95 14.25
CA VAL A 129 5.33 -4.86 14.53
C VAL A 129 4.88 -4.72 15.98
N THR A 130 3.60 -4.43 16.18
CA THR A 130 2.95 -4.54 17.49
C THR A 130 2.51 -5.98 17.70
N ILE A 131 2.86 -6.57 18.84
CA ILE A 131 2.44 -7.93 19.22
C ILE A 131 1.59 -7.87 20.47
N SER A 132 0.50 -8.63 20.47
CA SER A 132 -0.28 -8.90 21.68
C SER A 132 -0.44 -10.41 21.88
N GLY A 133 -0.43 -10.85 23.13
CA GLY A 133 -0.62 -12.24 23.52
C GLY A 133 -1.70 -12.40 24.58
N SER A 134 -2.28 -13.60 24.62
CA SER A 134 -3.32 -13.98 25.59
C SER A 134 -3.31 -15.47 25.90
N GLY A 135 -3.84 -15.84 27.07
CA GLY A 135 -3.90 -17.22 27.54
C GLY A 135 -2.59 -17.75 28.14
N TYR A 136 -1.64 -16.84 28.40
CA TYR A 136 -0.36 -17.12 29.05
C TYR A 136 -0.55 -17.26 30.56
N ASP A 137 0.38 -17.92 31.23
CA ASP A 137 0.39 -18.00 32.69
C ASP A 137 0.62 -16.58 33.26
N PRO A 138 -0.08 -16.19 34.34
CA PRO A 138 0.10 -14.88 34.94
C PRO A 138 1.56 -14.57 35.27
N TYR A 139 2.05 -13.40 34.85
CA TYR A 139 3.43 -12.95 35.05
C TYR A 139 4.51 -13.82 34.40
N SER A 140 4.14 -14.69 33.44
CA SER A 140 5.12 -15.50 32.73
C SER A 140 6.02 -14.66 31.82
N ALA A 141 7.28 -15.07 31.75
CA ALA A 141 8.25 -14.55 30.79
C ALA A 141 8.01 -15.21 29.43
N VAL A 142 7.77 -14.41 28.40
CA VAL A 142 7.41 -14.84 27.05
C VAL A 142 8.44 -14.32 26.05
N ASP A 143 9.20 -15.22 25.45
CA ASP A 143 10.13 -14.89 24.37
C ASP A 143 9.36 -14.79 23.04
N VAL A 144 9.62 -13.73 22.29
CA VAL A 144 9.01 -13.44 20.99
C VAL A 144 10.07 -13.61 19.91
N TYR A 145 9.82 -14.56 19.02
CA TYR A 145 10.71 -14.93 17.95
C TYR A 145 10.16 -14.48 16.61
N PHE A 146 11.07 -14.06 15.71
CA PHE A 146 10.81 -14.00 14.27
C PHE A 146 11.56 -15.16 13.61
N ASP A 147 10.80 -16.05 12.99
CA ASP A 147 11.25 -17.39 12.62
C ASP A 147 11.92 -18.08 13.83
N SER A 148 13.22 -18.36 13.74
CA SER A 148 14.00 -18.98 14.81
C SER A 148 14.80 -17.99 15.67
N THR A 149 14.82 -16.71 15.31
CA THR A 149 15.60 -15.69 16.03
C THR A 149 14.78 -15.16 17.19
N ASP A 150 15.33 -15.18 18.40
CA ASP A 150 14.71 -14.54 19.57
C ASP A 150 14.89 -13.02 19.46
N GLU A 151 13.80 -12.31 19.25
CA GLU A 151 13.81 -10.87 19.00
C GLU A 151 13.64 -10.08 20.30
N GLN A 152 12.77 -10.55 21.20
CA GLN A 152 12.36 -9.80 22.39
C GLN A 152 11.85 -10.70 23.51
N LEU A 153 12.02 -10.25 24.75
CA LEU A 153 11.36 -10.82 25.93
C LEU A 153 10.28 -9.88 26.46
N VAL A 154 9.07 -10.41 26.69
CA VAL A 154 7.96 -9.67 27.32
C VAL A 154 7.44 -10.40 28.56
N LEU A 155 6.72 -9.69 29.43
CA LEU A 155 6.00 -10.27 30.56
C LEU A 155 4.50 -10.25 30.29
N ALA A 156 3.84 -11.38 30.55
CA ALA A 156 2.40 -11.40 30.70
C ALA A 156 1.97 -10.66 31.99
N ASP A 157 0.80 -10.05 31.98
CA ASP A 157 0.21 -9.41 33.15
C ASP A 157 -0.48 -10.44 34.07
N ALA A 158 -1.17 -9.93 35.10
CA ALA A 158 -1.94 -10.76 36.04
C ALA A 158 -3.04 -11.60 35.37
N GLY A 159 -3.51 -11.17 34.20
CA GLY A 159 -4.54 -11.84 33.41
C GLY A 159 -3.99 -12.75 32.31
N GLY A 160 -2.66 -12.95 32.25
CA GLY A 160 -2.06 -13.80 31.21
C GLY A 160 -2.03 -13.14 29.83
N THR A 161 -1.99 -11.80 29.78
CA THR A 161 -1.99 -11.03 28.54
C THR A 161 -0.80 -10.09 28.44
N PHE A 162 -0.41 -9.72 27.23
CA PHE A 162 0.56 -8.65 26.99
C PHE A 162 0.23 -7.95 25.68
N SER A 163 0.64 -6.68 25.54
CA SER A 163 0.55 -5.94 24.29
C SER A 163 1.64 -4.89 24.24
N VAL A 164 2.55 -5.00 23.28
CA VAL A 164 3.69 -4.09 23.15
C VAL A 164 3.71 -3.51 21.74
N THR A 165 3.59 -2.18 21.66
CA THR A 165 3.66 -1.43 20.39
C THR A 165 5.08 -1.40 19.89
N ASN A 166 5.25 -1.65 18.58
CA ASN A 166 6.56 -1.67 17.91
C ASN A 166 7.58 -2.54 18.65
N LEU A 167 7.16 -3.73 19.07
CA LEU A 167 7.96 -4.64 19.89
C LEU A 167 9.28 -4.99 19.20
N PHE A 168 9.22 -5.33 17.91
CA PHE A 168 10.40 -5.55 17.07
C PHE A 168 10.16 -5.00 15.67
N ASN A 169 11.24 -4.89 14.90
CA ASN A 169 11.18 -4.58 13.47
C ASN A 169 11.43 -5.86 12.69
N VAL A 170 10.65 -6.11 11.63
CA VAL A 170 10.93 -7.21 10.68
C VAL A 170 12.41 -7.15 10.26
N PRO A 171 13.18 -8.25 10.37
CA PRO A 171 14.60 -8.23 10.04
C PRO A 171 14.86 -7.69 8.62
N ALA A 172 15.95 -6.93 8.45
CA ALA A 172 16.33 -6.39 7.14
C ALA A 172 16.64 -7.49 6.11
N SER A 173 17.06 -8.67 6.58
CA SER A 173 17.33 -9.86 5.78
C SER A 173 16.12 -10.75 5.55
N ALA A 174 14.93 -10.38 6.06
CA ALA A 174 13.73 -11.18 5.86
C ALA A 174 13.33 -11.11 4.39
N VAL A 175 13.40 -12.24 3.69
CA VAL A 175 13.03 -12.35 2.28
C VAL A 175 11.50 -12.29 2.10
N PRO A 176 10.98 -12.03 0.91
CA PRO A 176 9.55 -12.10 0.64
C PRO A 176 8.92 -13.45 0.96
N GLY A 177 7.70 -13.45 1.52
CA GLY A 177 6.89 -14.64 1.79
C GLY A 177 6.38 -14.74 3.22
N ASN A 178 5.88 -15.91 3.60
CA ASN A 178 5.30 -16.13 4.93
C ASN A 178 6.37 -16.53 5.95
N HIS A 179 6.53 -15.70 6.98
CA HIS A 179 7.38 -15.92 8.15
C HIS A 179 6.56 -16.25 9.38
N TRP A 180 7.19 -16.82 10.42
CA TRP A 180 6.51 -17.23 11.64
C TRP A 180 6.92 -16.38 12.82
N VAL A 181 5.96 -15.68 13.41
CA VAL A 181 6.16 -15.06 14.72
C VAL A 181 5.68 -16.03 15.78
N SER A 182 6.53 -16.29 16.78
CA SER A 182 6.26 -17.23 17.87
C SER A 182 6.37 -16.50 19.19
N ALA A 183 5.43 -16.68 20.11
CA ALA A 183 5.52 -16.17 21.47
C ALA A 183 5.44 -17.34 22.46
N VAL A 184 6.55 -17.62 23.14
CA VAL A 184 6.80 -18.87 23.86
C VAL A 184 7.16 -18.57 25.31
N GLU A 185 6.46 -19.22 26.24
CA GLU A 185 6.76 -19.14 27.66
C GLU A 185 8.10 -19.80 27.99
N ARG A 186 8.89 -19.14 28.83
CA ARG A 186 10.05 -19.76 29.46
C ARG A 186 9.58 -20.81 30.47
N GLY A 187 9.88 -22.07 30.21
CA GLY A 187 9.53 -23.16 31.10
C GLY A 187 10.17 -24.49 30.66
N ALA A 188 10.02 -25.52 31.51
CA ALA A 188 10.53 -26.87 31.23
C ALA A 188 9.83 -27.52 30.02
N THR A 189 8.59 -27.11 29.74
CA THR A 189 7.82 -27.52 28.56
C THR A 189 7.46 -26.26 27.78
N PRO A 190 8.03 -26.03 26.57
CA PRO A 190 7.77 -24.83 25.80
C PRO A 190 6.31 -24.81 25.35
N ARG A 191 5.54 -23.87 25.93
CA ARG A 191 4.16 -23.56 25.56
C ARG A 191 4.18 -22.23 24.84
N GLY A 192 3.47 -22.11 23.73
CA GLY A 192 3.45 -20.86 22.98
C GLY A 192 2.39 -20.86 21.90
N ALA A 193 2.20 -19.69 21.30
CA ALA A 193 1.38 -19.51 20.12
C ALA A 193 2.24 -19.00 18.97
N GLN A 194 1.83 -19.31 17.75
CA GLN A 194 2.50 -18.85 16.54
C GLN A 194 1.49 -18.31 15.56
N LYS A 195 1.88 -17.29 14.80
CA LYS A 195 1.06 -16.72 13.74
C LYS A 195 1.95 -16.28 12.59
N SER A 196 1.46 -16.46 11.37
CA SER A 196 2.18 -16.06 10.17
C SER A 196 2.20 -14.54 10.05
N PHE A 197 3.37 -14.00 9.74
CA PHE A 197 3.57 -12.63 9.27
C PHE A 197 4.04 -12.71 7.82
N ARG A 198 3.41 -11.99 6.90
CA ARG A 198 3.83 -12.01 5.49
C ARG A 198 4.79 -10.86 5.22
N VAL A 199 6.03 -11.18 4.85
CA VAL A 199 6.99 -10.20 4.37
C VAL A 199 6.69 -9.93 2.90
N ALA A 200 6.35 -8.69 2.59
CA ALA A 200 6.14 -8.24 1.22
C ALA A 200 6.36 -6.74 1.14
N THR A 201 7.17 -6.34 0.16
CA THR A 201 7.35 -4.95 -0.24
C THR A 201 6.34 -4.63 -1.32
N SER A 202 5.73 -3.44 -1.24
CA SER A 202 4.90 -2.91 -2.31
C SER A 202 5.67 -1.84 -3.06
N TRP A 203 5.48 -1.80 -4.38
CA TRP A 203 5.81 -0.68 -5.24
C TRP A 203 4.49 0.01 -5.57
N SER A 204 3.98 0.82 -4.63
CA SER A 204 2.58 1.26 -4.65
C SER A 204 2.30 2.44 -5.57
N GLU A 205 3.32 3.15 -6.04
CA GLU A 205 3.18 4.32 -6.90
C GLU A 205 4.37 4.39 -7.88
N SER A 206 4.19 5.14 -8.97
CA SER A 206 5.24 5.39 -9.96
C SER A 206 6.50 5.96 -9.29
N GLY A 207 7.68 5.46 -9.62
CA GLY A 207 8.93 5.84 -8.96
C GLY A 207 9.11 5.36 -7.51
N PHE A 208 8.38 4.31 -7.09
CA PHE A 208 8.43 3.62 -5.78
C PHE A 208 7.82 4.39 -4.60
N ASP A 209 8.09 5.68 -4.51
CA ASP A 209 7.62 6.57 -3.47
C ASP A 209 7.18 7.91 -4.06
N SER A 210 6.45 8.71 -3.27
CA SER A 210 5.96 10.01 -3.72
C SER A 210 7.07 11.03 -4.01
N GLN A 211 8.32 10.73 -3.67
CA GLN A 211 9.48 11.54 -4.07
C GLN A 211 10.03 11.14 -5.45
N HIS A 212 9.46 10.10 -6.07
CA HIS A 212 9.93 9.47 -7.32
C HIS A 212 11.40 9.05 -7.25
N THR A 213 11.89 8.56 -6.10
CA THR A 213 13.30 8.19 -6.00
C THR A 213 13.68 7.02 -6.92
N SER A 214 12.70 6.24 -7.38
CA SER A 214 12.87 5.03 -8.17
C SER A 214 13.85 4.06 -7.49
N ASN A 215 13.92 4.11 -6.16
CA ASN A 215 14.87 3.37 -5.36
C ASN A 215 14.12 2.51 -4.35
N ASN A 216 14.29 1.20 -4.42
CA ASN A 216 13.77 0.25 -3.43
C ASN A 216 14.88 -0.10 -2.41
N PRO A 217 14.90 0.52 -1.21
CA PRO A 217 15.98 0.36 -0.22
C PRO A 217 15.84 -0.89 0.65
N VAL A 218 14.81 -1.71 0.41
CA VAL A 218 14.52 -2.92 1.18
C VAL A 218 14.53 -4.19 0.33
N GLU A 219 14.83 -4.09 -0.96
CA GLU A 219 15.13 -5.26 -1.78
C GLU A 219 16.35 -5.98 -1.20
N ASN A 220 16.24 -7.30 -1.05
CA ASN A 220 17.25 -8.12 -0.39
C ASN A 220 17.41 -9.51 -1.01
N VAL A 221 16.80 -9.75 -2.17
CA VAL A 221 16.92 -10.98 -2.97
C VAL A 221 17.80 -10.72 -4.19
N LEU A 222 17.43 -9.74 -5.02
CA LEU A 222 18.26 -9.31 -6.15
C LEU A 222 19.37 -8.39 -5.65
N SER A 223 20.58 -8.60 -6.14
CA SER A 223 21.82 -7.93 -5.71
C SER A 223 22.88 -8.06 -6.80
N PRO A 224 24.03 -7.35 -6.70
CA PRO A 224 25.11 -7.53 -7.67
C PRO A 224 25.62 -8.97 -7.79
N SER A 225 25.47 -9.78 -6.75
CA SER A 225 25.88 -11.19 -6.71
C SER A 225 24.81 -12.19 -7.15
N THR A 226 23.58 -11.75 -7.40
CA THR A 226 22.45 -12.63 -7.70
C THR A 226 21.71 -12.25 -8.99
N VAL A 227 21.92 -11.03 -9.51
CA VAL A 227 21.20 -10.51 -10.68
C VAL A 227 21.53 -11.26 -11.98
N ASP A 228 22.70 -11.89 -12.08
CA ASP A 228 23.10 -12.71 -13.24
C ASP A 228 22.27 -13.99 -13.39
N GLY A 229 21.58 -14.42 -12.33
CA GLY A 229 20.64 -15.53 -12.34
C GLY A 229 19.22 -15.18 -12.78
N LEU A 230 18.94 -13.93 -13.20
CA LEU A 230 17.61 -13.54 -13.69
C LEU A 230 17.27 -14.26 -15.00
N ASN A 231 16.03 -14.75 -15.08
CA ASN A 231 15.42 -15.40 -16.22
C ASN A 231 13.96 -14.94 -16.34
N GLU A 232 13.39 -14.99 -17.56
CA GLU A 232 11.96 -14.80 -17.74
C GLU A 232 11.18 -15.91 -17.00
N ASP A 233 10.32 -15.53 -16.05
CA ASP A 233 9.41 -16.43 -15.29
C ASP A 233 8.07 -16.54 -16.05
N TRP A 234 7.48 -15.40 -16.39
CA TRP A 234 6.21 -15.36 -17.13
C TRP A 234 6.02 -14.10 -17.96
N VAL A 235 5.13 -14.20 -18.95
CA VAL A 235 4.65 -13.08 -19.77
C VAL A 235 3.12 -13.04 -19.74
N PHE A 236 2.57 -11.86 -19.47
CA PHE A 236 1.15 -11.57 -19.57
C PHE A 236 0.89 -10.74 -20.85
N PRO A 237 0.30 -11.33 -21.89
CA PRO A 237 0.00 -10.61 -23.13
C PRO A 237 -1.29 -9.80 -23.02
N THR A 238 -1.31 -8.60 -23.62
CA THR A 238 -2.52 -7.80 -23.81
C THR A 238 -2.83 -7.61 -25.30
N ASP A 239 -3.99 -7.03 -25.61
CA ASP A 239 -4.46 -6.83 -26.98
C ASP A 239 -4.01 -5.49 -27.59
N GLY A 240 -3.15 -4.74 -26.90
CA GLY A 240 -2.58 -3.48 -27.39
C GLY A 240 -1.35 -3.09 -26.59
N TYR A 241 -0.81 -1.91 -26.87
CA TYR A 241 0.50 -1.54 -26.35
C TYR A 241 0.46 -1.22 -24.86
N LEU A 242 1.52 -1.64 -24.16
CA LEU A 242 1.82 -1.26 -22.77
C LEU A 242 3.01 -0.30 -22.72
N ASP A 243 3.28 0.42 -23.81
CA ASP A 243 4.27 1.48 -23.83
C ASP A 243 3.88 2.63 -22.89
N ARG A 244 4.90 3.28 -22.30
CA ARG A 244 4.74 4.35 -21.31
C ARG A 244 3.88 3.96 -20.09
N SER A 245 3.82 2.66 -19.80
CA SER A 245 3.11 2.15 -18.64
C SER A 245 4.08 2.04 -17.49
N SER A 246 3.70 2.55 -16.32
CA SER A 246 4.45 2.38 -15.07
C SER A 246 3.71 1.37 -14.21
N PRO A 247 4.07 0.06 -14.24
CA PRO A 247 3.40 -0.92 -13.42
C PRO A 247 3.51 -0.55 -11.93
N THR A 248 2.51 -0.92 -11.14
CA THR A 248 2.65 -0.92 -9.67
C THR A 248 2.42 -2.30 -9.11
N VAL A 249 3.05 -2.60 -7.98
CA VAL A 249 2.96 -3.91 -7.33
C VAL A 249 2.42 -3.72 -5.92
N ALA A 250 1.18 -4.14 -5.72
CA ALA A 250 0.58 -4.22 -4.40
C ALA A 250 1.06 -5.50 -3.71
N GLY A 251 2.20 -5.42 -3.01
CA GLY A 251 2.80 -6.57 -2.34
C GLY A 251 1.86 -7.21 -1.31
N GLY A 252 1.01 -6.43 -0.65
CA GLY A 252 0.11 -6.88 0.42
C GLY A 252 -1.23 -7.48 0.00
N THR A 253 -1.53 -7.62 -1.30
CA THR A 253 -2.81 -8.16 -1.78
C THR A 253 -2.72 -9.66 -2.11
N GLY A 254 -3.82 -10.38 -1.86
CA GLY A 254 -3.86 -11.83 -2.12
C GLY A 254 -2.75 -12.60 -1.40
N ALA A 255 -2.40 -13.78 -1.92
CA ALA A 255 -1.29 -14.58 -1.41
C ALA A 255 0.07 -14.12 -1.97
N ASN A 256 0.07 -13.62 -3.21
CA ASN A 256 1.29 -13.38 -4.00
C ASN A 256 1.59 -11.89 -4.25
N GLY A 257 0.65 -10.99 -3.96
CA GLY A 257 0.68 -9.62 -4.47
C GLY A 257 -0.02 -9.51 -5.83
N THR A 258 -0.28 -8.27 -6.25
CA THR A 258 -0.94 -7.97 -7.53
C THR A 258 -0.15 -6.90 -8.28
N VAL A 259 0.16 -7.15 -9.56
CA VAL A 259 0.73 -6.17 -10.49
C VAL A 259 -0.42 -5.47 -11.19
N PHE A 260 -0.43 -4.14 -11.16
CA PHE A 260 -1.35 -3.32 -11.93
C PHE A 260 -0.60 -2.71 -13.11
N VAL A 261 -1.17 -2.86 -14.31
CA VAL A 261 -0.61 -2.29 -15.54
C VAL A 261 -1.72 -1.70 -16.39
N GLY A 262 -1.50 -0.49 -16.89
CA GLY A 262 -2.41 0.22 -17.78
C GLY A 262 -2.09 -0.07 -19.23
N GLN A 263 -3.10 -0.09 -20.10
CA GLN A 263 -2.91 -0.21 -21.54
C GLN A 263 -3.08 1.15 -22.21
N GLN A 264 -2.15 1.49 -23.10
CA GLN A 264 -2.15 2.74 -23.83
C GLN A 264 -2.90 2.59 -25.17
N SER A 265 -4.23 2.64 -25.12
CA SER A 265 -5.07 2.62 -26.33
C SER A 265 -6.39 3.38 -26.16
N GLY A 266 -7.03 3.77 -27.25
CA GLY A 266 -8.36 4.42 -27.23
C GLY A 266 -9.48 3.56 -26.59
N SER A 267 -9.24 2.27 -26.39
CA SER A 267 -10.10 1.33 -25.66
C SER A 267 -9.36 0.66 -24.49
N GLY A 268 -8.32 1.32 -23.97
CA GLY A 268 -7.38 0.78 -22.99
C GLY A 268 -8.04 0.36 -21.69
N ARG A 269 -7.43 -0.64 -21.05
CA ARG A 269 -7.86 -1.25 -19.79
C ARG A 269 -6.76 -1.19 -18.74
N LEU A 270 -7.17 -1.12 -17.48
CA LEU A 270 -6.32 -1.44 -16.34
C LEU A 270 -6.41 -2.95 -16.11
N TYR A 271 -5.27 -3.63 -16.08
CA TYR A 271 -5.17 -5.04 -15.76
C TYR A 271 -4.61 -5.23 -14.35
N ALA A 272 -5.14 -6.21 -13.64
CA ALA A 272 -4.65 -6.69 -12.37
C ALA A 272 -4.17 -8.13 -12.52
N VAL A 273 -2.87 -8.36 -12.38
CA VAL A 273 -2.20 -9.64 -12.64
C VAL A 273 -1.63 -10.20 -11.34
N ASP A 274 -1.83 -11.49 -11.08
CA ASP A 274 -1.23 -12.16 -9.93
C ASP A 274 0.31 -12.16 -10.06
N ALA A 275 0.98 -11.56 -9.09
CA ALA A 275 2.40 -11.22 -9.20
C ALA A 275 3.33 -12.43 -9.31
N LYS A 276 2.91 -13.62 -8.86
CA LYS A 276 3.72 -14.84 -8.97
C LYS A 276 3.38 -15.68 -10.20
N THR A 277 2.14 -15.65 -10.68
CA THR A 277 1.69 -16.58 -11.73
C THR A 277 1.50 -15.94 -13.10
N GLY A 278 1.54 -14.61 -13.20
CA GLY A 278 1.28 -13.89 -14.45
C GLY A 278 -0.17 -14.00 -14.94
N LYS A 279 -1.08 -14.55 -14.12
CA LYS A 279 -2.48 -14.74 -14.49
C LYS A 279 -3.28 -13.49 -14.16
N GLU A 280 -4.11 -13.08 -15.10
CA GLU A 280 -5.11 -12.03 -14.87
C GLU A 280 -6.05 -12.43 -13.71
N THR A 281 -6.24 -11.51 -12.78
CA THR A 281 -7.24 -11.60 -11.71
C THR A 281 -8.50 -10.81 -12.07
N TRP A 282 -8.33 -9.63 -12.66
CA TRP A 282 -9.39 -8.85 -13.27
C TRP A 282 -8.84 -7.78 -14.22
N HIS A 283 -9.71 -7.21 -15.07
CA HIS A 283 -9.44 -5.98 -15.82
C HIS A 283 -10.61 -5.00 -15.78
N SER A 284 -10.37 -3.70 -15.94
CA SER A 284 -11.42 -2.67 -16.04
C SER A 284 -12.16 -2.73 -17.37
N SER A 285 -13.37 -2.17 -17.43
CA SER A 285 -13.98 -1.89 -18.74
C SER A 285 -13.06 -0.98 -19.57
N GLY A 286 -12.86 -1.30 -20.85
CA GLY A 286 -12.08 -0.47 -21.77
C GLY A 286 -12.73 0.91 -21.92
N SER A 287 -11.95 1.97 -21.75
CA SER A 287 -12.51 3.33 -21.76
C SER A 287 -11.61 4.41 -22.34
N ALA A 288 -10.29 4.28 -22.21
CA ALA A 288 -9.28 5.22 -22.72
C ALA A 288 -7.88 4.68 -22.42
N SER A 289 -6.84 5.43 -22.84
CA SER A 289 -5.47 5.18 -22.40
C SER A 289 -5.39 5.28 -20.87
N ILE A 290 -4.70 4.31 -20.27
CA ILE A 290 -4.47 4.24 -18.83
C ILE A 290 -3.02 4.60 -18.56
N GLY A 291 -2.80 5.62 -17.72
CA GLY A 291 -1.45 6.01 -17.27
C GLY A 291 -1.02 5.24 -16.01
N GLY A 292 -0.06 5.78 -15.27
CA GLY A 292 0.43 5.16 -14.05
C GLY A 292 -0.63 5.00 -12.97
N SER A 293 -0.33 4.10 -12.06
CA SER A 293 -1.24 3.67 -11.00
C SER A 293 -0.72 4.03 -9.61
N LEU A 294 -1.65 4.19 -8.67
CA LEU A 294 -1.39 4.41 -7.25
C LEU A 294 -2.25 3.45 -6.44
N VAL A 295 -1.62 2.63 -5.61
CA VAL A 295 -2.29 1.71 -4.68
C VAL A 295 -2.32 2.32 -3.29
N TYR A 296 -3.52 2.56 -2.76
CA TYR A 296 -3.72 3.05 -1.41
C TYR A 296 -4.94 2.42 -0.74
N GLY A 297 -4.73 1.91 0.49
CA GLY A 297 -5.77 1.22 1.25
C GLY A 297 -6.29 0.00 0.49
N SER A 298 -7.58 -0.02 0.18
CA SER A 298 -8.24 -1.10 -0.57
C SER A 298 -8.55 -0.73 -2.03
N ARG A 299 -7.89 0.29 -2.58
CA ARG A 299 -8.16 0.81 -3.93
C ARG A 299 -6.87 0.99 -4.73
N VAL A 300 -7.02 0.91 -6.05
CA VAL A 300 -6.05 1.38 -7.04
C VAL A 300 -6.65 2.59 -7.75
N PHE A 301 -5.85 3.63 -7.90
CA PHE A 301 -6.17 4.88 -8.58
C PHE A 301 -5.35 4.96 -9.86
N VAL A 302 -5.96 5.39 -10.96
CA VAL A 302 -5.30 5.50 -12.26
C VAL A 302 -5.76 6.75 -13.01
N THR A 303 -4.88 7.32 -13.80
CA THR A 303 -5.30 8.23 -14.87
C THR A 303 -5.88 7.44 -16.02
N ALA A 304 -7.09 7.80 -16.44
CA ALA A 304 -7.81 7.15 -17.52
C ALA A 304 -8.62 8.19 -18.30
N GLY A 305 -8.23 8.44 -19.56
CA GLY A 305 -8.97 9.35 -20.44
C GLY A 305 -9.05 10.78 -19.92
N ALA A 306 -7.96 11.26 -19.30
CA ALA A 306 -7.85 12.56 -18.66
C ALA A 306 -8.69 12.76 -17.38
N SER A 307 -9.21 11.68 -16.79
CA SER A 307 -9.83 11.67 -15.45
C SER A 307 -9.05 10.76 -14.51
N LEU A 308 -9.16 11.01 -13.20
CA LEU A 308 -8.68 10.11 -12.16
C LEU A 308 -9.81 9.14 -11.83
N GLN A 309 -9.53 7.84 -12.00
CA GLN A 309 -10.47 6.76 -11.72
C GLN A 309 -9.96 5.90 -10.58
N SER A 310 -10.88 5.28 -9.85
CA SER A 310 -10.53 4.37 -8.75
C SER A 310 -11.27 3.05 -8.84
N TYR A 311 -10.56 1.97 -8.56
CA TYR A 311 -11.08 0.61 -8.57
C TYR A 311 -10.78 -0.09 -7.24
N PRO A 312 -11.61 -1.03 -6.77
CA PRO A 312 -11.24 -1.92 -5.67
C PRO A 312 -10.03 -2.78 -6.06
N LEU A 313 -9.17 -3.12 -5.11
CA LEU A 313 -8.03 -4.03 -5.39
C LEU A 313 -8.48 -5.43 -5.82
N THR A 314 -9.67 -5.85 -5.42
CA THR A 314 -10.29 -7.13 -5.78
C THR A 314 -11.67 -6.90 -6.34
N CYS A 315 -11.95 -7.46 -7.53
CA CYS A 315 -13.15 -7.16 -8.29
C CYS A 315 -13.49 -8.30 -9.25
N SER A 316 -14.74 -8.36 -9.71
CA SER A 316 -15.13 -9.23 -10.83
C SER A 316 -14.80 -8.58 -12.17
N THR A 317 -14.49 -9.37 -13.18
CA THR A 317 -14.22 -8.89 -14.55
C THR A 317 -15.50 -8.73 -15.39
N PRO A 318 -15.70 -7.61 -16.11
CA PRO A 318 -14.91 -6.38 -16.05
C PRO A 318 -15.17 -5.62 -14.74
N CYS A 319 -14.12 -5.02 -14.19
CA CYS A 319 -14.23 -4.26 -12.96
C CYS A 319 -14.81 -2.86 -13.21
N ALA A 320 -15.82 -2.49 -12.43
CA ALA A 320 -16.41 -1.17 -12.47
C ALA A 320 -15.61 -0.17 -11.62
N ALA A 321 -15.43 1.04 -12.16
CA ALA A 321 -14.88 2.14 -11.39
C ALA A 321 -15.81 2.48 -10.21
N THR A 322 -15.22 2.71 -9.04
CA THR A 322 -15.90 3.16 -7.83
C THR A 322 -15.97 4.68 -7.71
N GLY A 323 -15.26 5.40 -8.57
CA GLY A 323 -15.43 6.82 -8.78
C GLY A 323 -14.52 7.35 -9.88
N THR A 324 -14.93 8.47 -10.46
CA THR A 324 -14.28 9.17 -11.57
C THR A 324 -14.38 10.66 -11.30
N TRP A 325 -13.26 11.37 -11.34
CA TRP A 325 -13.20 12.80 -11.06
C TRP A 325 -12.06 13.49 -11.81
N GLY A 326 -12.09 14.81 -11.83
CA GLY A 326 -11.16 15.63 -12.60
C GLY A 326 -11.38 15.56 -14.11
N SER A 327 -10.68 16.46 -14.81
CA SER A 327 -10.64 16.54 -16.26
C SER A 327 -9.28 17.09 -16.68
N PHE A 328 -8.73 16.61 -17.80
CA PHE A 328 -7.41 17.04 -18.30
C PHE A 328 -6.23 16.66 -17.38
N LEU A 329 -6.33 15.52 -16.70
CA LEU A 329 -5.27 14.95 -15.87
C LEU A 329 -4.31 14.09 -16.70
N LEU A 330 -3.01 14.34 -16.58
CA LEU A 330 -2.01 13.80 -17.51
C LEU A 330 -0.84 13.06 -16.83
N GLY A 331 -0.47 13.43 -15.60
CA GLY A 331 0.60 12.78 -14.84
C GLY A 331 0.13 11.59 -13.99
N ASP A 332 1.07 10.79 -13.49
CA ASP A 332 0.77 9.69 -12.57
C ASP A 332 0.33 10.23 -11.20
N PRO A 333 -0.69 9.63 -10.56
CA PRO A 333 -1.11 10.05 -9.23
C PRO A 333 -0.08 9.64 -8.17
N VAL A 334 0.21 10.52 -7.21
CA VAL A 334 1.10 10.24 -6.06
C VAL A 334 0.42 10.53 -4.73
N LEU A 335 0.91 9.92 -3.66
CA LEU A 335 0.35 10.07 -2.32
C LEU A 335 1.11 11.11 -1.47
N SER A 336 0.36 12.01 -0.81
CA SER A 336 0.86 12.84 0.28
C SER A 336 -0.09 12.78 1.48
N GLY A 337 0.28 12.00 2.49
CA GLY A 337 -0.58 11.76 3.65
C GLY A 337 -1.89 11.07 3.23
N THR A 338 -3.02 11.76 3.40
CA THR A 338 -4.34 11.26 2.98
C THR A 338 -4.83 11.87 1.67
N ASN A 339 -3.96 12.52 0.90
CA ASN A 339 -4.30 13.18 -0.35
C ASN A 339 -3.57 12.54 -1.53
N ILE A 340 -4.26 12.48 -2.66
CA ILE A 340 -3.75 12.12 -3.97
C ILE A 340 -3.44 13.41 -4.70
N LEU A 341 -2.21 13.55 -5.18
CA LEU A 341 -1.77 14.67 -5.99
C LEU A 341 -1.62 14.19 -7.41
N ILE A 342 -2.03 15.03 -8.35
CA ILE A 342 -2.00 14.70 -9.76
C ILE A 342 -1.85 15.98 -10.58
N SER A 343 -1.03 15.94 -11.62
CA SER A 343 -0.80 17.11 -12.47
C SER A 343 -1.90 17.26 -13.52
N ASP A 344 -2.33 18.49 -13.75
CA ASP A 344 -3.30 18.89 -14.79
C ASP A 344 -2.65 19.91 -15.74
N THR A 345 -3.37 20.35 -16.78
CA THR A 345 -2.83 21.31 -17.77
C THR A 345 -2.51 22.70 -17.22
N ASN A 346 -2.90 23.02 -15.97
CA ASN A 346 -2.75 24.34 -15.35
C ASN A 346 -1.81 24.33 -14.13
N GLY A 347 -1.28 23.17 -13.77
CA GLY A 347 -0.50 22.94 -12.57
C GLY A 347 -0.83 21.57 -11.97
N VAL A 348 -1.60 21.57 -10.87
CA VAL A 348 -1.95 20.34 -10.15
C VAL A 348 -3.34 20.38 -9.52
N GLU A 349 -3.89 19.21 -9.27
CA GLU A 349 -5.09 19.00 -8.47
C GLU A 349 -4.80 18.06 -7.30
N VAL A 350 -5.50 18.30 -6.18
CA VAL A 350 -5.33 17.50 -4.96
C VAL A 350 -6.66 16.94 -4.50
N TYR A 351 -6.77 15.61 -4.46
CA TYR A 351 -7.98 14.89 -4.10
C TYR A 351 -7.82 14.13 -2.78
N PRO A 352 -8.79 14.18 -1.86
CA PRO A 352 -8.76 13.32 -0.68
C PRO A 352 -8.84 11.82 -1.04
N THR A 353 -8.03 10.98 -0.41
CA THR A 353 -8.12 9.51 -0.59
C THR A 353 -9.47 8.92 -0.15
N SER A 354 -10.22 9.65 0.68
CA SER A 354 -11.58 9.31 1.10
C SER A 354 -12.66 9.61 0.06
N CYS A 355 -12.32 10.14 -1.13
CA CYS A 355 -13.28 10.44 -2.19
C CYS A 355 -14.15 9.21 -2.54
N GLY A 356 -15.46 9.43 -2.69
CA GLY A 356 -16.43 8.40 -3.09
C GLY A 356 -16.56 8.25 -4.60
N ALA A 357 -17.80 8.21 -5.10
CA ALA A 357 -18.10 8.11 -6.53
C ALA A 357 -17.78 9.39 -7.31
N THR A 358 -17.98 10.55 -6.67
CA THR A 358 -17.65 11.86 -7.21
C THR A 358 -16.82 12.62 -6.19
N CYS A 359 -15.94 13.51 -6.68
CA CYS A 359 -15.11 14.33 -5.83
C CYS A 359 -14.76 15.66 -6.51
N SER A 360 -14.53 16.68 -5.70
CA SER A 360 -13.89 17.92 -6.14
C SER A 360 -12.50 18.00 -5.51
N PRO A 361 -11.55 18.68 -6.17
CA PRO A 361 -10.24 18.87 -5.58
C PRO A 361 -10.37 19.68 -4.28
N ALA A 362 -9.58 19.31 -3.27
CA ALA A 362 -9.45 20.07 -2.03
C ALA A 362 -8.90 21.48 -2.29
N TRP A 363 -7.97 21.57 -3.24
CA TRP A 363 -7.46 22.79 -3.85
C TRP A 363 -6.71 22.43 -5.14
N SER A 364 -6.49 23.42 -6.00
CA SER A 364 -5.73 23.30 -7.24
C SER A 364 -4.58 24.32 -7.28
N GLY A 365 -3.46 23.92 -7.86
CA GLY A 365 -2.33 24.80 -8.15
C GLY A 365 -2.58 25.51 -9.49
N TYR A 366 -2.29 26.80 -9.56
CA TYR A 366 -2.25 27.52 -10.83
C TYR A 366 -0.92 28.24 -10.96
N GLY A 367 -0.17 27.89 -11.99
CA GLY A 367 1.12 28.49 -12.31
C GLY A 367 1.18 29.01 -13.73
N ASN A 368 2.40 29.21 -14.21
CA ASN A 368 2.64 29.47 -15.63
C ASN A 368 2.75 28.16 -16.43
N LEU A 369 2.66 27.00 -15.77
CA LEU A 369 2.36 25.73 -16.44
C LEU A 369 1.01 25.87 -17.13
N THR A 370 1.07 26.13 -18.42
CA THR A 370 -0.08 26.12 -19.30
C THR A 370 0.40 25.24 -20.43
N SER A 371 -0.10 24.02 -20.55
CA SER A 371 0.39 23.09 -21.58
C SER A 371 -0.74 22.53 -22.45
N ALA A 372 -0.46 22.41 -23.74
CA ALA A 372 -1.21 21.57 -24.68
C ALA A 372 -0.70 20.11 -24.69
N PHE A 373 0.34 19.83 -23.90
CA PHE A 373 1.11 18.57 -23.81
C PHE A 373 1.19 18.09 -22.34
N PRO A 374 1.46 16.81 -22.06
CA PRO A 374 1.43 16.30 -20.69
C PRO A 374 2.42 17.03 -19.77
N VAL A 375 1.90 17.49 -18.64
CA VAL A 375 2.69 17.83 -17.45
C VAL A 375 3.25 16.55 -16.83
N SER A 376 4.42 16.64 -16.21
CA SER A 376 5.05 15.49 -15.56
C SER A 376 4.24 14.98 -14.36
N SER A 377 4.51 13.76 -13.90
CA SER A 377 4.04 13.30 -12.60
C SER A 377 4.58 14.21 -11.48
N PRO A 378 3.80 14.52 -10.43
CA PRO A 378 4.26 15.41 -9.36
C PRO A 378 5.07 14.67 -8.29
N ALA A 379 6.13 15.29 -7.76
CA ALA A 379 6.93 14.72 -6.68
C ALA A 379 6.75 15.47 -5.35
N VAL A 380 6.70 14.77 -4.23
CA VAL A 380 6.40 15.30 -2.89
C VAL A 380 7.59 15.12 -1.95
N ALA A 381 8.22 16.22 -1.54
CA ALA A 381 9.20 16.23 -0.47
C ALA A 381 8.57 15.89 0.88
N ALA A 382 9.34 15.24 1.77
CA ALA A 382 8.97 15.00 3.16
C ALA A 382 8.59 16.28 3.95
N SER A 383 9.05 17.46 3.50
CA SER A 383 8.65 18.75 4.07
C SER A 383 7.21 19.16 3.75
N GLY A 384 6.46 18.39 2.97
CA GLY A 384 5.13 18.74 2.48
C GLY A 384 5.16 19.77 1.35
N ARG A 385 6.24 19.80 0.57
CA ARG A 385 6.34 20.60 -0.67
C ARG A 385 6.28 19.64 -1.83
N PHE A 386 5.51 19.94 -2.86
CA PHE A 386 5.53 19.14 -4.08
C PHE A 386 5.94 19.96 -5.28
N PHE A 387 6.34 19.26 -6.33
CA PHE A 387 6.97 19.77 -7.53
C PHE A 387 6.30 19.17 -8.75
N ALA A 388 6.06 19.98 -9.77
CA ALA A 388 5.64 19.53 -11.08
C ALA A 388 6.46 20.27 -12.13
N SER A 389 6.79 19.58 -13.22
CA SER A 389 7.39 20.20 -14.40
C SER A 389 6.43 20.17 -15.57
N GLY A 390 6.56 21.19 -16.42
CA GLY A 390 5.81 21.34 -17.65
C GLY A 390 6.44 22.45 -18.49
N HIS A 391 5.68 23.00 -19.44
CA HIS A 391 6.14 24.11 -20.28
C HIS A 391 5.29 25.36 -20.03
N ASP A 392 5.89 26.53 -20.20
CA ASP A 392 5.18 27.79 -20.36
C ASP A 392 4.74 27.92 -21.82
N MET A 393 3.45 27.77 -22.15
CA MET A 393 2.97 27.85 -23.54
C MET A 393 3.20 29.20 -24.22
N THR A 394 3.51 30.26 -23.47
CA THR A 394 3.79 31.58 -24.07
C THR A 394 5.20 31.67 -24.62
N THR A 395 6.16 30.99 -24.00
CA THR A 395 7.57 31.04 -24.38
C THR A 395 8.14 29.70 -24.85
N TRP A 396 7.43 28.60 -24.61
CA TRP A 396 7.89 27.21 -24.76
C TRP A 396 9.12 26.86 -23.91
N ASP A 397 9.35 27.61 -22.83
CA ASP A 397 10.39 27.26 -21.86
C ASP A 397 9.89 26.16 -20.92
N GLY A 398 10.72 25.15 -20.68
CA GLY A 398 10.55 24.18 -19.62
C GLY A 398 10.59 24.86 -18.25
N ARG A 399 9.70 24.43 -17.36
CA ARG A 399 9.51 25.01 -16.03
C ARG A 399 9.40 23.94 -14.97
N LEU A 400 9.95 24.24 -13.81
CA LEU A 400 9.72 23.51 -12.56
C LEU A 400 8.96 24.44 -11.62
N GLU A 401 7.83 24.00 -11.11
CA GLU A 401 7.05 24.76 -10.14
C GLU A 401 6.93 24.00 -8.82
N ALA A 402 6.99 24.74 -7.72
CA ALA A 402 6.89 24.21 -6.37
C ALA A 402 5.68 24.78 -5.66
N TYR A 403 5.03 23.96 -4.85
CA TYR A 403 3.79 24.29 -4.16
C TYR A 403 3.74 23.64 -2.77
N ASN A 404 2.90 24.15 -1.88
CA ASN A 404 2.69 23.53 -0.57
C ASN A 404 1.60 22.45 -0.66
N ALA A 405 1.88 21.22 -0.21
CA ALA A 405 0.93 20.10 -0.25
C ALA A 405 -0.31 20.33 0.62
N ALA A 406 -0.18 21.13 1.67
CA ALA A 406 -1.31 21.58 2.50
C ALA A 406 -2.18 22.66 1.82
N GLY A 407 -1.78 23.13 0.64
CA GLY A 407 -2.36 24.30 -0.02
C GLY A 407 -1.90 25.61 0.62
N CYS A 408 -2.58 26.68 0.25
CA CYS A 408 -2.29 28.07 0.62
C CYS A 408 -3.45 28.72 1.40
N GLY A 409 -4.42 27.92 1.86
CA GLY A 409 -5.64 28.41 2.51
C GLY A 409 -6.72 28.92 1.53
N ASN A 410 -6.50 28.80 0.22
CA ASN A 410 -7.47 29.12 -0.83
C ASN A 410 -7.68 27.93 -1.77
N PRO A 411 -8.81 27.85 -2.49
CA PRO A 411 -9.06 26.79 -3.47
C PRO A 411 -8.08 26.78 -4.64
N ASN A 412 -7.49 27.93 -4.96
CA ASN A 412 -6.53 28.11 -6.04
C ASN A 412 -5.24 28.64 -5.40
N CYS A 413 -4.11 27.99 -5.65
CA CYS A 413 -2.82 28.34 -5.05
C CYS A 413 -1.73 28.62 -6.07
N PRO A 414 -1.02 29.76 -5.99
CA PRO A 414 0.14 30.03 -6.83
C PRO A 414 1.36 29.19 -6.38
N PRO A 415 2.35 28.98 -7.26
CA PRO A 415 3.61 28.38 -6.87
C PRO A 415 4.33 29.22 -5.80
N VAL A 416 4.97 28.55 -4.86
CA VAL A 416 5.82 29.20 -3.83
C VAL A 416 7.18 29.61 -4.39
N TRP A 417 7.65 28.90 -5.41
CA TRP A 417 8.77 29.30 -6.27
C TRP A 417 8.71 28.47 -7.55
N ASP A 418 9.40 28.97 -8.56
CA ASP A 418 9.53 28.34 -9.87
C ASP A 418 10.98 28.41 -10.36
N ALA A 419 11.32 27.63 -11.36
CA ALA A 419 12.62 27.65 -12.04
C ALA A 419 12.46 27.37 -13.53
N ASN A 420 13.44 27.81 -14.32
CA ASN A 420 13.52 27.55 -15.75
C ASN A 420 14.39 26.31 -16.02
N LEU A 421 13.96 25.46 -16.95
CA LEU A 421 14.60 24.20 -17.35
C LEU A 421 15.14 24.25 -18.79
N GLY A 422 15.36 25.46 -19.32
CA GLY A 422 15.76 25.68 -20.72
C GLY A 422 14.58 25.67 -21.69
N SER A 423 14.85 25.94 -22.96
CA SER A 423 13.86 25.84 -24.05
C SER A 423 14.45 25.12 -25.26
N GLU A 424 13.73 24.11 -25.73
CA GLU A 424 13.85 23.57 -27.07
C GLU A 424 12.47 23.24 -27.65
N TRP A 425 12.35 23.31 -28.97
CA TRP A 425 11.05 23.31 -29.68
C TRP A 425 10.38 21.92 -29.74
N ASP A 426 11.04 20.86 -29.27
CA ASP A 426 10.61 19.45 -29.40
C ASP A 426 10.98 18.58 -28.17
N ALA A 427 11.26 19.20 -27.01
CA ALA A 427 11.78 18.48 -25.86
C ALA A 427 10.70 18.24 -24.78
N SER A 428 10.83 17.11 -24.09
CA SER A 428 9.96 16.68 -23.00
C SER A 428 10.59 17.02 -21.65
N VAL A 429 9.84 17.65 -20.75
CA VAL A 429 10.24 17.71 -19.34
C VAL A 429 9.84 16.43 -18.61
N HIS A 430 10.76 15.90 -17.82
CA HIS A 430 10.55 14.66 -17.07
C HIS A 430 10.10 14.90 -15.64
N THR A 431 9.59 13.85 -15.01
CA THR A 431 9.16 13.87 -13.61
C THR A 431 10.29 14.31 -12.69
N PRO A 432 10.08 15.33 -11.83
CA PRO A 432 11.09 15.74 -10.86
C PRO A 432 11.26 14.66 -9.80
N VAL A 433 12.47 14.53 -9.26
CA VAL A 433 12.81 13.57 -8.20
C VAL A 433 13.33 14.32 -7.00
N VAL A 434 12.83 13.98 -5.81
CA VAL A 434 13.22 14.63 -4.58
C VAL A 434 14.08 13.69 -3.74
N SER A 435 15.26 14.15 -3.32
CA SER A 435 16.07 13.39 -2.36
C SER A 435 17.00 14.29 -1.58
N ASN A 436 17.13 14.04 -0.28
CA ASN A 436 18.07 14.72 0.62
C ASN A 436 18.05 16.26 0.51
N GLY A 437 16.85 16.85 0.37
CA GLY A 437 16.66 18.31 0.32
C GLY A 437 16.97 18.96 -1.04
N SER A 438 17.16 18.16 -2.08
CA SER A 438 17.30 18.60 -3.47
C SER A 438 16.16 18.08 -4.34
N VAL A 439 15.90 18.79 -5.43
CA VAL A 439 15.01 18.37 -6.53
C VAL A 439 15.89 18.18 -7.76
N TYR A 440 15.81 17.03 -8.41
CA TYR A 440 16.53 16.70 -9.64
C TYR A 440 15.52 16.56 -10.77
N VAL A 441 15.81 17.14 -11.93
CA VAL A 441 14.91 17.07 -13.09
C VAL A 441 15.72 17.18 -14.37
N THR A 442 15.35 16.38 -15.36
CA THR A 442 15.87 16.50 -16.72
C THR A 442 15.04 17.55 -17.45
N GLY A 443 15.70 18.59 -17.95
CA GLY A 443 15.08 19.70 -18.66
C GLY A 443 15.17 19.58 -20.18
N ASP A 444 14.54 20.52 -20.87
CA ASP A 444 14.34 20.54 -22.32
C ASP A 444 15.62 20.77 -23.13
N ASP A 445 16.67 21.26 -22.48
CA ASP A 445 17.90 21.69 -23.13
C ASP A 445 19.07 20.72 -22.93
N THR A 446 18.77 19.42 -22.88
CA THR A 446 19.74 18.31 -22.66
C THR A 446 20.31 18.21 -21.24
N ARG A 447 19.94 19.12 -20.33
CA ARG A 447 20.57 19.22 -19.01
C ARG A 447 19.82 18.48 -17.92
N VAL A 448 20.58 17.93 -16.98
CA VAL A 448 20.08 17.56 -15.66
C VAL A 448 20.28 18.74 -14.73
N TYR A 449 19.20 19.15 -14.06
CA TYR A 449 19.19 20.25 -13.11
C TYR A 449 19.06 19.74 -11.68
N ALA A 450 19.71 20.44 -10.75
CA ALA A 450 19.44 20.27 -9.32
C ALA A 450 19.05 21.58 -8.64
N PHE A 451 17.95 21.58 -7.91
CA PHE A 451 17.44 22.73 -7.15
C PHE A 451 17.34 22.43 -5.66
N LYS A 452 17.26 23.48 -4.83
CA LYS A 452 16.92 23.33 -3.40
C LYS A 452 15.42 23.06 -3.27
N VAL A 453 15.02 22.05 -2.48
CA VAL A 453 13.60 21.87 -2.08
C VAL A 453 13.05 23.16 -1.46
N GLY A 454 13.85 23.83 -0.62
CA GLY A 454 13.50 25.11 0.01
C GLY A 454 13.30 26.28 -0.96
N GLY A 455 13.71 26.16 -2.22
CA GLY A 455 13.68 27.24 -3.20
C GLY A 455 14.80 28.25 -2.99
N CYS A 456 14.51 29.48 -3.36
CA CYS A 456 15.43 30.62 -3.37
C CYS A 456 14.74 31.88 -2.81
N ALA A 457 15.51 32.95 -2.61
CA ALA A 457 14.96 34.21 -2.09
C ALA A 457 14.17 35.02 -3.15
N ALA A 458 14.45 34.80 -4.43
CA ALA A 458 13.79 35.47 -5.55
C ALA A 458 13.61 34.47 -6.71
N SER A 459 12.37 34.28 -7.15
CA SER A 459 12.04 33.40 -8.27
C SER A 459 12.14 34.15 -9.61
N PRO A 460 12.51 33.48 -10.72
CA PRO A 460 12.83 32.05 -10.83
C PRO A 460 14.16 31.66 -10.16
N CYS A 461 14.21 30.47 -9.56
CA CYS A 461 15.39 29.97 -8.86
C CYS A 461 16.49 29.52 -9.82
N ALA A 462 17.74 29.89 -9.49
CA ALA A 462 18.91 29.34 -10.14
C ALA A 462 19.22 27.90 -9.64
N PRO A 463 19.72 27.01 -10.50
CA PRO A 463 20.12 25.67 -10.10
C PRO A 463 21.34 25.69 -9.18
N ARG A 464 21.45 24.69 -8.31
CA ARG A 464 22.67 24.41 -7.52
C ARG A 464 23.80 23.97 -8.44
N TRP A 465 23.47 23.11 -9.40
CA TRP A 465 24.35 22.62 -10.44
C TRP A 465 23.50 22.21 -11.65
N THR A 466 24.14 22.19 -12.81
CA THR A 466 23.61 21.62 -14.05
C THR A 466 24.64 20.66 -14.63
N PHE A 467 24.19 19.56 -15.19
CA PHE A 467 25.02 18.64 -15.96
C PHE A 467 24.54 18.64 -17.41
N ASP A 468 25.43 19.00 -18.33
CA ASP A 468 25.13 19.07 -19.77
C ASP A 468 25.50 17.73 -20.41
N ARG A 469 24.49 17.06 -20.96
CA ARG A 469 24.63 15.76 -21.61
C ARG A 469 24.98 15.92 -23.08
N GLY A 470 24.82 17.11 -23.66
CA GLY A 470 25.16 17.41 -25.05
C GLY A 470 24.21 16.83 -26.11
N ILE A 471 23.19 16.05 -25.74
CA ILE A 471 22.16 15.49 -26.64
C ILE A 471 20.77 15.36 -25.98
N ASN A 472 19.74 15.21 -26.81
CA ASN A 472 18.38 15.68 -26.53
C ASN A 472 17.50 14.80 -25.63
N ILE A 473 17.74 13.49 -25.55
CA ILE A 473 16.80 12.60 -24.84
C ILE A 473 17.38 12.24 -23.48
N GLY A 474 16.77 12.73 -22.40
CA GLY A 474 16.96 12.16 -21.07
C GLY A 474 15.70 11.45 -20.58
N THR A 475 15.77 10.90 -19.37
CA THR A 475 14.64 10.20 -18.74
C THR A 475 14.37 10.77 -17.36
N THR A 476 13.28 10.31 -16.72
CA THR A 476 13.05 10.59 -15.30
C THR A 476 14.23 10.02 -14.50
N PRO A 477 14.94 10.83 -13.69
CA PRO A 477 16.08 10.33 -12.92
C PRO A 477 15.69 9.25 -11.90
N ALA A 478 16.66 8.46 -11.45
CA ALA A 478 16.57 7.71 -10.20
C ALA A 478 17.61 8.23 -9.22
N VAL A 479 17.31 8.22 -7.92
CA VAL A 479 18.23 8.73 -6.91
C VAL A 479 18.38 7.75 -5.76
N SER A 480 19.62 7.30 -5.54
CA SER A 480 19.94 6.38 -4.45
C SER A 480 21.32 6.69 -3.87
N HIS A 481 21.41 6.69 -2.54
CA HIS A 481 22.67 6.84 -1.80
C HIS A 481 23.57 8.02 -2.24
N GLY A 482 22.97 9.15 -2.62
CA GLY A 482 23.70 10.34 -3.04
C GLY A 482 24.18 10.32 -4.49
N VAL A 483 23.62 9.44 -5.32
CA VAL A 483 23.89 9.35 -6.76
C VAL A 483 22.59 9.55 -7.53
N VAL A 484 22.64 10.34 -8.60
CA VAL A 484 21.56 10.56 -9.57
C VAL A 484 21.87 9.73 -10.81
N TYR A 485 20.96 8.85 -11.22
CA TYR A 485 21.06 8.03 -12.42
C TYR A 485 20.09 8.56 -13.47
N VAL A 486 20.57 8.77 -14.69
CA VAL A 486 19.77 9.22 -15.83
C VAL A 486 20.14 8.38 -17.04
N ALA A 487 19.16 7.99 -17.84
CA ALA A 487 19.41 7.31 -19.10
C ALA A 487 19.08 8.25 -20.28
N GLY A 488 19.67 8.00 -21.44
CA GLY A 488 19.32 8.64 -22.72
C GLY A 488 20.23 8.14 -23.84
N ASP A 489 20.36 8.85 -24.96
CA ASP A 489 21.11 8.30 -26.10
C ASP A 489 22.63 8.15 -25.85
N LEU A 490 23.18 8.72 -24.77
CA LEU A 490 24.56 8.47 -24.30
C LEU A 490 24.69 7.21 -23.44
N GLY A 491 23.60 6.48 -23.21
CA GLY A 491 23.52 5.36 -22.29
C GLY A 491 23.08 5.79 -20.89
N LEU A 492 23.53 5.04 -19.89
CA LEU A 492 23.24 5.25 -18.47
C LEU A 492 24.35 6.06 -17.81
N GLU A 493 24.02 7.18 -17.20
CA GLU A 493 24.97 8.08 -16.54
C GLU A 493 24.66 8.17 -15.05
N ALA A 494 25.70 8.09 -14.22
CA ALA A 494 25.61 8.27 -12.78
C ALA A 494 26.35 9.52 -12.35
N LEU A 495 25.65 10.42 -11.67
CA LEU A 495 26.14 11.72 -11.24
C LEU A 495 26.18 11.82 -9.72
N ASP A 496 27.20 12.47 -9.17
CA ASP A 496 27.22 12.83 -7.76
C ASP A 496 26.08 13.82 -7.47
N ALA A 497 25.19 13.48 -6.55
CA ALA A 497 24.00 14.27 -6.29
C ALA A 497 24.30 15.67 -5.67
N GLY A 498 25.46 15.82 -5.03
CA GLY A 498 25.89 17.07 -4.43
C GLY A 498 26.45 18.07 -5.45
N THR A 499 27.14 17.58 -6.47
CA THR A 499 27.96 18.39 -7.37
C THR A 499 27.57 18.31 -8.85
N GLY A 500 26.83 17.28 -9.25
CA GLY A 500 26.53 16.98 -10.65
C GLY A 500 27.70 16.38 -11.42
N ALA A 501 28.80 16.01 -10.74
CA ALA A 501 29.96 15.42 -11.40
C ALA A 501 29.65 13.99 -11.88
N LEU A 502 30.01 13.68 -13.13
CA LEU A 502 29.91 12.32 -13.67
C LEU A 502 30.83 11.37 -12.88
N LEU A 503 30.22 10.34 -12.30
CA LEU A 503 30.90 9.28 -11.54
C LEU A 503 31.24 8.11 -12.46
N TRP A 504 30.27 7.69 -13.26
CA TRP A 504 30.41 6.59 -14.21
C TRP A 504 29.36 6.66 -15.32
N HIS A 505 29.63 5.98 -16.43
CA HIS A 505 28.70 5.78 -17.53
C HIS A 505 28.68 4.30 -17.96
N GLY A 506 27.54 3.82 -18.43
CA GLY A 506 27.36 2.50 -19.02
C GLY A 506 26.72 2.62 -20.39
N ASP A 507 27.26 1.90 -21.37
CA ASP A 507 26.77 1.97 -22.75
C ASP A 507 25.46 1.18 -22.90
N LEU A 508 24.49 1.76 -23.59
CA LEU A 508 23.22 1.13 -23.96
C LEU A 508 23.02 1.24 -25.47
N PRO A 509 22.37 0.27 -26.13
CA PRO A 509 22.23 0.25 -27.59
C PRO A 509 21.30 1.34 -28.15
N SER A 510 20.18 1.60 -27.47
CA SER A 510 19.20 2.65 -27.79
C SER A 510 18.37 2.97 -26.56
N VAL A 511 17.92 4.21 -26.40
CA VAL A 511 17.23 4.63 -25.17
C VAL A 511 16.15 5.64 -25.55
N SER A 512 14.91 5.35 -25.15
CA SER A 512 13.79 6.26 -25.32
C SER A 512 13.64 7.21 -24.11
N ASP A 513 12.80 8.23 -24.26
CA ASP A 513 12.35 9.15 -23.20
C ASP A 513 11.69 8.45 -22.00
N GLU A 514 11.28 7.19 -22.17
CA GLU A 514 10.57 6.35 -21.19
C GLU A 514 11.48 5.37 -20.45
N SER A 515 12.76 5.31 -20.82
CA SER A 515 13.75 4.36 -20.28
C SER A 515 14.27 4.79 -18.89
N SER A 516 13.37 5.08 -17.96
CA SER A 516 13.74 5.61 -16.64
C SER A 516 14.40 4.53 -15.77
N PRO A 517 15.59 4.79 -15.19
CA PRO A 517 16.28 3.80 -14.37
C PRO A 517 15.57 3.53 -13.05
N VAL A 518 15.84 2.36 -12.46
CA VAL A 518 15.43 1.97 -11.09
C VAL A 518 16.63 1.43 -10.33
N VAL A 519 16.73 1.75 -9.04
CA VAL A 519 17.79 1.25 -8.16
C VAL A 519 17.22 0.31 -7.12
N ALA A 520 17.78 -0.89 -6.99
CA ALA A 520 17.42 -1.83 -5.93
C ALA A 520 18.66 -2.58 -5.46
N ASN A 521 18.89 -2.59 -4.13
CA ASN A 521 19.98 -3.34 -3.48
C ASN A 521 21.37 -3.22 -4.15
N GLY A 522 21.74 -2.01 -4.58
CA GLY A 522 23.04 -1.76 -5.22
C GLY A 522 23.13 -2.13 -6.70
N VAL A 523 22.01 -2.42 -7.35
CA VAL A 523 21.90 -2.64 -8.81
C VAL A 523 21.04 -1.54 -9.42
N VAL A 524 21.44 -1.02 -10.58
CA VAL A 524 20.68 -0.09 -11.41
C VAL A 524 20.10 -0.86 -12.59
N TYR A 525 18.77 -0.87 -12.70
CA TYR A 525 18.01 -1.51 -13.77
C TYR A 525 17.52 -0.45 -14.74
N VAL A 526 17.61 -0.73 -16.03
CA VAL A 526 17.12 0.18 -17.08
C VAL A 526 16.72 -0.63 -18.30
N THR A 527 15.57 -0.33 -18.86
CA THR A 527 15.14 -0.92 -20.13
C THR A 527 15.57 0.01 -21.25
N SER A 528 16.40 -0.50 -22.15
CA SER A 528 16.85 0.18 -23.37
C SER A 528 15.92 -0.20 -24.51
N GLY A 529 15.56 0.71 -25.39
CA GLY A 529 14.73 0.37 -26.55
C GLY A 529 13.99 1.57 -27.12
N ASP A 530 14.13 1.72 -28.43
CA ASP A 530 13.47 2.74 -29.24
C ASP A 530 12.49 2.13 -30.24
N ARG A 531 11.66 3.01 -30.82
CA ARG A 531 10.68 2.63 -31.85
C ARG A 531 11.33 1.84 -32.99
N GLY A 532 10.91 0.59 -33.15
CA GLY A 532 11.38 -0.29 -34.23
C GLY A 532 12.69 -1.02 -33.93
N THR A 533 13.21 -0.90 -32.71
CA THR A 533 14.32 -1.71 -32.18
C THR A 533 13.82 -2.72 -31.16
N SER A 534 14.69 -3.67 -30.77
CA SER A 534 14.42 -4.55 -29.63
C SER A 534 14.42 -3.75 -28.32
N SER A 535 13.51 -4.08 -27.42
CA SER A 535 13.61 -3.64 -26.03
C SER A 535 14.45 -4.64 -25.24
N GLU A 536 15.41 -4.17 -24.46
CA GLU A 536 16.33 -4.98 -23.66
C GLU A 536 16.41 -4.43 -22.23
N LEU A 537 16.29 -5.30 -21.23
CA LEU A 537 16.43 -4.97 -19.82
C LEU A 537 17.88 -5.18 -19.40
N TRP A 538 18.52 -4.15 -18.84
CA TRP A 538 19.91 -4.16 -18.40
C TRP A 538 20.03 -3.96 -16.89
N ALA A 539 21.08 -4.53 -16.30
CA ALA A 539 21.43 -4.36 -14.89
C ALA A 539 22.92 -3.96 -14.75
N PHE A 540 23.19 -2.86 -14.06
CA PHE A 540 24.52 -2.35 -13.78
C PHE A 540 24.80 -2.31 -12.27
N PRO A 541 26.06 -2.49 -11.82
CA PRO A 541 26.40 -2.25 -10.42
C PRO A 541 26.35 -0.75 -10.11
N ALA A 542 25.61 -0.36 -9.07
CA ALA A 542 25.56 1.03 -8.62
C ALA A 542 26.93 1.56 -8.15
N SER A 543 27.82 0.67 -7.72
CA SER A 543 29.16 0.97 -7.20
C SER A 543 30.23 1.16 -8.29
N CYS A 544 29.84 1.31 -9.55
CA CYS A 544 30.77 1.52 -10.65
C CYS A 544 31.62 2.80 -10.51
N SER A 545 32.68 2.88 -11.32
CA SER A 545 33.52 4.07 -11.47
C SER A 545 34.06 4.13 -12.90
N GLY A 546 33.92 5.27 -13.59
CA GLY A 546 34.34 5.40 -15.00
C GLY A 546 33.41 4.65 -15.96
N THR A 547 33.94 3.90 -16.92
CA THR A 547 33.13 3.06 -17.82
C THR A 547 32.67 1.80 -17.08
N CYS A 548 31.37 1.55 -17.10
CA CYS A 548 30.69 0.51 -16.33
C CYS A 548 30.22 -0.61 -17.26
N ALA A 549 30.59 -1.85 -16.93
CA ALA A 549 30.07 -3.04 -17.61
C ALA A 549 28.77 -3.50 -16.93
N PRO A 550 27.78 -4.00 -17.68
CA PRO A 550 26.57 -4.56 -17.12
C PRO A 550 26.86 -5.89 -16.41
N LEU A 551 26.12 -6.16 -15.34
CA LEU A 551 26.10 -7.45 -14.64
C LEU A 551 25.28 -8.49 -15.41
N TRP A 552 24.22 -8.03 -16.07
CA TRP A 552 23.26 -8.87 -16.76
C TRP A 552 22.45 -8.03 -17.76
N HIS A 553 21.99 -8.66 -18.82
CA HIS A 553 20.93 -8.10 -19.67
C HIS A 553 20.14 -9.21 -20.38
N SER A 554 18.92 -8.91 -20.79
CA SER A 554 18.08 -9.79 -21.61
C SER A 554 17.23 -8.99 -22.57
N VAL A 555 16.95 -9.56 -23.74
CA VAL A 555 15.92 -9.05 -24.64
C VAL A 555 14.56 -9.28 -23.99
N VAL A 556 13.74 -8.23 -23.95
CA VAL A 556 12.36 -8.23 -23.45
C VAL A 556 11.40 -8.48 -24.61
N SER A 557 11.52 -7.67 -25.66
CA SER A 557 10.72 -7.82 -26.87
C SER A 557 11.55 -7.52 -28.12
N ALA A 558 11.18 -8.16 -29.23
CA ALA A 558 11.82 -7.93 -30.51
C ALA A 558 11.45 -6.56 -31.14
N THR A 559 10.37 -5.94 -30.65
CA THR A 559 9.86 -4.66 -31.15
C THR A 559 9.14 -3.95 -30.01
N GLY A 560 9.64 -2.80 -29.56
CA GLY A 560 8.90 -2.08 -28.54
C GLY A 560 9.58 -0.81 -28.05
N TYR A 561 8.75 0.07 -27.49
CA TYR A 561 9.23 1.10 -26.56
C TYR A 561 9.59 0.45 -25.23
N ALA A 562 10.70 0.91 -24.65
CA ALA A 562 11.02 0.64 -23.25
C ALA A 562 10.00 1.31 -22.33
N SER A 563 9.74 0.70 -21.18
CA SER A 563 9.05 1.32 -20.05
C SER A 563 9.95 1.25 -18.82
N PRO A 564 9.67 2.05 -17.77
CA PRO A 564 10.41 1.93 -16.52
C PRO A 564 10.19 0.55 -15.87
N PRO A 565 11.24 -0.23 -15.57
CA PRO A 565 11.09 -1.50 -14.89
C PRO A 565 10.67 -1.28 -13.42
N VAL A 566 10.10 -2.30 -12.79
CA VAL A 566 9.75 -2.31 -11.36
C VAL A 566 10.46 -3.45 -10.67
N VAL A 567 11.23 -3.15 -9.62
CA VAL A 567 12.04 -4.16 -8.91
C VAL A 567 11.56 -4.31 -7.47
N VAL A 568 10.91 -5.43 -7.19
CA VAL A 568 10.35 -5.70 -5.87
C VAL A 568 10.21 -7.19 -5.60
N ASN A 569 10.49 -7.58 -4.35
CA ASN A 569 10.31 -8.94 -3.86
C ASN A 569 11.09 -10.00 -4.67
N GLY A 570 12.27 -9.64 -5.15
CA GLY A 570 13.10 -10.54 -5.95
C GLY A 570 12.69 -10.69 -7.41
N THR A 571 11.72 -9.91 -7.90
CA THR A 571 11.24 -9.95 -9.28
C THR A 571 11.41 -8.57 -9.94
N VAL A 572 11.80 -8.58 -11.21
CA VAL A 572 11.75 -7.40 -12.10
C VAL A 572 10.54 -7.52 -13.01
N TYR A 573 9.65 -6.53 -12.99
CA TYR A 573 8.54 -6.43 -13.93
C TYR A 573 8.87 -5.37 -14.98
N ASP A 574 8.62 -5.69 -16.25
CA ASP A 574 8.85 -4.77 -17.36
C ASP A 574 7.67 -4.81 -18.34
N ALA A 575 7.19 -3.64 -18.73
CA ALA A 575 6.09 -3.50 -19.68
C ALA A 575 6.65 -3.06 -21.03
N SER A 576 6.28 -3.77 -22.11
CA SER A 576 6.84 -3.49 -23.43
C SER A 576 5.79 -2.96 -24.40
N GLY A 577 6.26 -2.17 -25.37
CA GLY A 577 5.46 -1.69 -26.49
C GLY A 577 4.96 -2.78 -27.45
N ASP A 578 5.24 -4.07 -27.23
CA ASP A 578 4.57 -5.16 -27.93
C ASP A 578 3.25 -5.59 -27.27
N GLY A 579 2.92 -5.02 -26.11
CA GLY A 579 1.73 -5.33 -25.33
C GLY A 579 1.94 -6.38 -24.24
N GLY A 580 3.16 -6.87 -24.02
CA GLY A 580 3.51 -7.81 -22.97
C GLY A 580 3.94 -7.14 -21.66
N LEU A 581 3.45 -7.67 -20.53
CA LEU A 581 4.04 -7.47 -19.21
C LEU A 581 4.89 -8.70 -18.87
N TYR A 582 6.18 -8.48 -18.67
CA TYR A 582 7.19 -9.50 -18.43
C TYR A 582 7.56 -9.51 -16.96
N ALA A 583 7.81 -10.70 -16.41
CA ALA A 583 8.40 -10.87 -15.10
C ALA A 583 9.69 -11.68 -15.21
N TYR A 584 10.75 -11.15 -14.60
CA TYR A 584 12.05 -11.81 -14.48
C TYR A 584 12.33 -12.10 -13.02
N ASP A 585 12.60 -13.35 -12.67
CA ASP A 585 13.09 -13.75 -11.35
C ASP A 585 14.21 -14.80 -11.50
N GLN A 586 14.73 -15.32 -10.38
CA GLN A 586 15.83 -16.29 -10.44
C GLN A 586 15.37 -17.73 -10.75
N ASN A 587 14.09 -17.97 -11.05
CA ASN A 587 13.40 -19.27 -11.19
C ASN A 587 13.51 -20.21 -9.97
N ASP A 588 14.30 -19.85 -8.97
CA ASP A 588 14.39 -20.53 -7.68
C ASP A 588 13.34 -19.96 -6.71
N PRO A 589 12.56 -20.82 -6.03
CA PRO A 589 11.61 -20.35 -5.03
C PRO A 589 12.33 -19.62 -3.90
N ILE A 590 12.04 -18.32 -3.75
CA ILE A 590 12.36 -17.58 -2.52
C ILE A 590 11.65 -18.32 -1.37
N THR A 591 12.44 -18.97 -0.52
CA THR A 591 11.90 -19.83 0.53
C THR A 591 12.21 -19.23 1.90
N PRO A 592 11.23 -18.55 2.53
CA PRO A 592 11.31 -18.17 3.93
C PRO A 592 11.60 -19.36 4.84
N ALA A 593 12.06 -19.08 6.05
CA ALA A 593 12.28 -20.13 7.04
C ALA A 593 10.98 -20.92 7.32
N ALA A 594 11.10 -22.24 7.36
CA ALA A 594 9.98 -23.10 7.70
C ALA A 594 9.48 -22.82 9.11
N ARG A 595 8.19 -23.11 9.37
CA ARG A 595 7.59 -22.97 10.70
C ARG A 595 8.44 -23.70 11.75
N PRO A 596 9.05 -22.99 12.71
CA PRO A 596 9.85 -23.62 13.73
C PRO A 596 8.95 -24.41 14.68
N ARG A 597 9.44 -25.57 15.12
CA ARG A 597 8.83 -26.28 16.25
C ARG A 597 9.10 -25.47 17.50
N LEU A 598 8.10 -25.26 18.36
CA LEU A 598 8.28 -24.53 19.62
C LEU A 598 9.41 -25.11 20.49
N SER A 599 9.60 -26.43 20.45
CA SER A 599 10.67 -27.11 21.19
C SER A 599 12.08 -26.90 20.64
N ALA A 600 12.21 -26.34 19.42
CA ALA A 600 13.48 -26.04 18.79
C ALA A 600 13.89 -24.56 18.95
N LEU A 601 13.00 -23.72 19.49
CA LEU A 601 13.29 -22.32 19.77
C LEU A 601 14.11 -22.21 21.05
N THR A 602 15.24 -21.53 20.97
CA THR A 602 16.17 -21.35 22.09
C THR A 602 16.20 -19.89 22.53
N PRO A 603 15.83 -19.58 23.79
CA PRO A 603 15.85 -18.22 24.28
C PRO A 603 17.24 -17.60 24.26
N ASP A 604 17.37 -16.38 23.77
CA ASP A 604 18.54 -15.54 24.00
C ASP A 604 18.48 -15.01 25.44
N ARG A 605 19.36 -15.55 26.29
CA ARG A 605 19.45 -15.14 27.69
C ARG A 605 20.06 -13.76 27.88
N SER A 606 20.60 -13.14 26.82
CA SER A 606 21.08 -11.77 26.84
C SER A 606 19.93 -10.76 26.96
N LEU A 607 18.73 -11.10 26.46
CA LEU A 607 17.49 -10.30 26.50
C LEU A 607 16.84 -10.22 27.91
N SER A 608 17.66 -10.18 28.95
CA SER A 608 17.28 -10.35 30.36
C SER A 608 16.77 -9.09 31.07
N ARG A 609 16.65 -7.94 30.39
CA ARG A 609 16.17 -6.69 30.99
C ARG A 609 14.88 -6.21 30.35
N ILE A 610 13.80 -6.39 31.10
CA ILE A 610 12.54 -5.69 30.91
C ILE A 610 12.81 -4.20 31.15
N PRO A 611 12.56 -3.28 30.20
CA PRO A 611 12.47 -1.86 30.52
C PRO A 611 11.37 -1.69 31.56
N GLY A 612 11.76 -1.24 32.76
CA GLY A 612 10.85 -1.07 33.90
C GLY A 612 9.82 0.03 33.71
#